data_AF-A0A4D4MGU3-F1
#
_entry.id   AF-A0A4D4MGU3-F1
#
_cell.length_a   1.000
_cell.length_b   1.000
_cell.length_c   1.000
_cell.angle_alpha   90.00
_cell.angle_beta   90.00
_cell.angle_gamma   90.00
#
_symmetry.space_group_name_H-M   'P 1'
#
loop_
_entity.id
_entity.type
_entity.pdbx_description
1 polymer ?
#
loop_
_entity_poly.entity_id
_entity_poly.type
_entity_poly.pdbx_seq_one_letter_code
_entity_poly.pdbx_strand_id
1 'polypeptide(L)'
;MLEQLRPHQFPEKLIPRFVTHLLNGTKVPLYGDGENVRDWLHVDDHCRGIALVAERGRPGEIYHIGGGTELSNRELTARLLDLLGVDWSMVEPVTDRKGHDRRYSLDISKISAELGYAPRVPFEEGLAQTVQWYVENRTLWEPLTARPELPVSDGASGAETARSRPLPAGRRPPRPWPAASA
;
A
#
# COMPACT_ATOMS: atom_id res chain seq x y z
N MET A 1 -1.78 -4.77 -12.63
CA MET A 1 -0.82 -3.90 -11.90
C MET A 1 -0.58 -4.55 -10.55
N LEU A 2 0.67 -4.92 -10.23
CA LEU A 2 1.01 -5.54 -8.94
C LEU A 2 1.09 -4.47 -7.85
N GLU A 3 0.46 -4.74 -6.71
CA GLU A 3 0.57 -3.91 -5.52
C GLU A 3 1.76 -4.41 -4.69
N GLN A 4 2.67 -3.50 -4.32
CA GLN A 4 3.93 -3.83 -3.67
C GLN A 4 3.98 -3.28 -2.24
N LEU A 5 4.53 -4.07 -1.31
CA LEU A 5 4.93 -3.60 0.02
C LEU A 5 6.29 -2.93 -0.11
N ARG A 6 6.36 -1.62 0.09
CA ARG A 6 7.56 -0.83 -0.23
C ARG A 6 7.62 0.49 0.56
N PRO A 7 8.78 0.81 1.16
CA PRO A 7 9.16 2.17 1.52
C PRO A 7 9.21 3.14 0.34
N HIS A 8 8.87 4.41 0.54
CA HIS A 8 8.86 5.45 -0.51
C HIS A 8 7.80 5.30 -1.61
N GLN A 9 6.79 4.43 -1.43
CA GLN A 9 5.65 4.41 -2.36
C GLN A 9 4.84 5.72 -2.20
N PHE A 10 4.44 6.32 -3.32
CA PHE A 10 3.73 7.61 -3.31
C PHE A 10 2.36 7.47 -2.61
N PRO A 11 1.94 8.44 -1.76
CA PRO A 11 0.75 8.32 -0.89
C PRO A 11 -0.61 8.40 -1.60
N GLU A 12 -0.65 8.11 -2.90
CA GLU A 12 -1.88 7.88 -3.67
C GLU A 12 -2.28 6.40 -3.70
N LYS A 13 -1.31 5.48 -3.51
CA LYS A 13 -1.53 4.03 -3.56
C LYS A 13 -2.22 3.56 -2.28
N LEU A 14 -2.86 2.40 -2.32
CA LEU A 14 -3.76 1.93 -1.25
C LEU A 14 -3.08 1.93 0.13
N ILE A 15 -1.97 1.19 0.28
CA ILE A 15 -1.25 1.09 1.56
C ILE A 15 -0.77 2.46 2.06
N PRO A 16 0.03 3.23 1.29
CA PRO A 16 0.56 4.48 1.81
C PRO A 16 -0.53 5.53 2.04
N ARG A 17 -1.59 5.58 1.21
CA ARG A 17 -2.75 6.44 1.46
C ARG A 17 -3.40 6.08 2.79
N PHE A 18 -3.67 4.80 3.03
CA PHE A 18 -4.31 4.35 4.25
C PHE A 18 -3.45 4.64 5.48
N VAL A 19 -2.18 4.25 5.45
CA VAL A 19 -1.26 4.46 6.57
C VAL A 19 -1.12 5.95 6.90
N THR A 20 -0.88 6.80 5.91
CA THR A 20 -0.71 8.25 6.14
C THR A 20 -1.99 8.93 6.64
N HIS A 21 -3.17 8.55 6.14
CA HIS A 21 -4.45 9.04 6.64
C HIS A 21 -4.68 8.63 8.10
N LEU A 22 -4.50 7.34 8.42
CA LEU A 22 -4.70 6.83 9.77
C LEU A 22 -3.71 7.46 10.77
N LEU A 23 -2.45 7.68 10.36
CA LEU A 23 -1.45 8.42 11.17
C LEU A 23 -1.81 9.90 11.38
N ASN A 24 -2.65 10.46 10.50
CA ASN A 24 -3.20 11.81 10.63
C ASN A 24 -4.57 11.84 11.32
N GLY A 25 -5.10 10.69 11.75
CA GLY A 25 -6.42 10.60 12.35
C GLY A 25 -7.57 10.91 11.37
N THR A 26 -7.35 10.72 10.07
CA THR A 26 -8.38 10.89 9.04
C THR A 26 -8.89 9.54 8.55
N LYS A 27 -10.14 9.50 8.10
CA LYS A 27 -10.77 8.28 7.58
C LYS A 27 -10.13 7.83 6.26
N VAL A 28 -10.23 6.53 5.99
CA VAL A 28 -9.73 5.89 4.77
C VAL A 28 -10.89 5.38 3.90
N PRO A 29 -10.87 5.63 2.58
CA PRO A 29 -11.94 5.19 1.69
C PRO A 29 -11.77 3.73 1.29
N LEU A 30 -12.77 2.89 1.55
CA LEU A 30 -12.86 1.52 1.05
C LEU A 30 -13.84 1.45 -0.12
N TYR A 31 -13.34 1.15 -1.31
CA TYR A 31 -14.13 1.12 -2.55
C TYR A 31 -15.02 -0.12 -2.64
N GLY A 32 -16.28 0.10 -3.00
CA GLY A 32 -17.25 -0.97 -3.24
C GLY A 32 -17.50 -1.81 -2.00
N ASP A 33 -17.46 -3.13 -2.16
CA ASP A 33 -17.55 -4.10 -1.06
C ASP A 33 -16.18 -4.41 -0.43
N GLY A 34 -15.08 -3.88 -0.98
CA GLY A 34 -13.72 -4.17 -0.53
C GLY A 34 -13.21 -5.57 -0.90
N GLU A 35 -13.94 -6.33 -1.69
CA GLU A 35 -13.64 -7.73 -2.01
C GLU A 35 -12.78 -7.87 -3.29
N ASN A 36 -12.20 -6.78 -3.79
CA ASN A 36 -11.19 -6.85 -4.84
C ASN A 36 -9.91 -7.49 -4.29
N VAL A 37 -9.43 -8.52 -4.97
CA VAL A 37 -8.27 -9.32 -4.56
C VAL A 37 -7.02 -8.91 -5.34
N ARG A 38 -5.90 -8.79 -4.63
CA ARG A 38 -4.58 -8.51 -5.21
C ARG A 38 -3.56 -9.52 -4.66
N ASP A 39 -2.59 -9.87 -5.49
CA ASP A 39 -1.37 -10.57 -5.08
C ASP A 39 -0.36 -9.54 -4.58
N TRP A 40 0.08 -9.69 -3.33
CA TRP A 40 0.96 -8.77 -2.63
C TRP A 40 2.39 -9.27 -2.59
N LEU A 41 3.32 -8.42 -3.02
CA LEU A 41 4.74 -8.75 -3.13
C LEU A 41 5.60 -7.68 -2.44
N HIS A 42 6.52 -8.08 -1.58
CA HIS A 42 7.53 -7.14 -1.07
C HIS A 42 8.48 -6.71 -2.18
N VAL A 43 8.85 -5.43 -2.22
CA VAL A 43 9.61 -4.95 -3.38
C VAL A 43 11.01 -5.56 -3.49
N ASP A 44 11.65 -5.92 -2.39
CA ASP A 44 12.96 -6.58 -2.46
C ASP A 44 12.86 -7.92 -3.21
N ASP A 45 11.76 -8.64 -3.06
CA ASP A 45 11.51 -9.86 -3.81
C ASP A 45 11.23 -9.58 -5.28
N HIS A 46 10.52 -8.49 -5.59
CA HIS A 46 10.33 -8.05 -6.97
C HIS A 46 11.68 -7.71 -7.64
N CYS A 47 12.51 -6.90 -6.98
CA CYS A 47 13.84 -6.52 -7.46
C CYS A 47 14.74 -7.75 -7.64
N ARG A 48 14.73 -8.68 -6.68
CA ARG A 48 15.45 -9.95 -6.78
C ARG A 48 14.95 -10.81 -7.94
N GLY A 49 13.65 -10.85 -8.19
CA GLY A 49 13.06 -11.53 -9.36
C GLY A 49 13.53 -10.93 -10.68
N ILE A 50 13.54 -9.59 -10.78
CA ILE A 50 14.07 -8.88 -11.95
C ILE A 50 15.55 -9.20 -12.15
N ALA A 51 16.36 -9.18 -11.08
CA ALA A 51 17.78 -9.51 -11.15
C ALA A 51 18.01 -10.94 -11.66
N LEU A 52 17.25 -11.93 -11.17
CA LEU A 52 17.32 -13.31 -11.64
C LEU A 52 16.99 -13.42 -13.14
N VAL A 53 15.96 -12.72 -13.62
CA VAL A 53 15.59 -12.69 -15.04
C VAL A 53 16.68 -12.01 -15.87
N ALA A 54 17.27 -10.92 -15.38
CA ALA A 54 18.34 -10.21 -16.08
C ALA A 54 19.62 -11.05 -16.21
N GLU A 55 19.98 -11.83 -15.18
CA GLU A 55 21.19 -12.65 -15.16
C GLU A 55 21.03 -13.99 -15.90
N ARG A 56 19.85 -14.61 -15.81
CA ARG A 56 19.65 -16.03 -16.17
C ARG A 56 18.42 -16.28 -17.04
N GLY A 57 17.61 -15.25 -17.30
CA GLY A 57 16.44 -15.37 -18.16
C GLY A 57 16.82 -15.61 -19.62
N ARG A 58 15.92 -16.27 -20.35
CA ARG A 58 16.05 -16.47 -21.80
C ARG A 58 15.44 -15.31 -22.60
N PRO A 59 16.08 -14.83 -23.68
CA PRO A 59 15.49 -13.85 -24.58
C PRO A 59 14.15 -14.33 -25.17
N GLY A 60 13.19 -13.41 -25.28
CA GLY A 60 11.85 -13.70 -25.81
C GLY A 60 10.88 -14.33 -24.80
N GLU A 61 11.35 -14.73 -23.62
CA GLU A 61 10.51 -15.34 -22.60
C GLU A 61 9.89 -14.30 -21.66
N ILE A 62 8.66 -14.57 -21.23
CA ILE A 62 7.97 -13.83 -20.17
C ILE A 62 8.07 -14.63 -18.87
N TYR A 63 8.37 -13.94 -17.76
CA TYR A 63 8.41 -14.49 -16.40
C TYR A 63 7.50 -13.64 -15.50
N HIS A 64 6.53 -14.29 -14.86
CA HIS A 64 5.74 -13.64 -13.81
C HIS A 64 6.55 -13.59 -12.51
N ILE A 65 6.52 -12.43 -11.85
CA ILE A 65 7.10 -12.24 -10.53
C ILE A 65 5.96 -11.84 -9.61
N GLY A 66 5.62 -12.71 -8.66
CA GLY A 66 4.50 -12.55 -7.73
C GLY A 66 4.90 -12.90 -6.31
N GLY A 67 4.07 -12.51 -5.34
CA GLY A 67 4.30 -12.77 -3.92
C GLY A 67 3.62 -14.03 -3.41
N GLY A 68 2.63 -14.54 -4.15
CA GLY A 68 1.88 -15.74 -3.78
C GLY A 68 0.95 -15.52 -2.59
N THR A 69 0.75 -14.27 -2.16
CA THR A 69 -0.16 -13.90 -1.07
C THR A 69 -1.30 -13.09 -1.63
N GLU A 70 -2.47 -13.72 -1.73
CA GLU A 70 -3.69 -13.07 -2.18
C GLU A 70 -4.49 -12.55 -1.00
N LEU A 71 -4.84 -11.26 -1.03
CA LEU A 71 -5.74 -10.66 -0.05
C LEU A 71 -6.75 -9.75 -0.73
N SER A 72 -7.95 -9.71 -0.19
CA SER A 72 -8.91 -8.68 -0.51
C SER A 72 -8.49 -7.33 0.09
N ASN A 73 -8.98 -6.23 -0.49
CA ASN A 73 -8.79 -4.90 0.09
C ASN A 73 -9.34 -4.83 1.52
N ARG A 74 -10.42 -5.55 1.82
CA ARG A 74 -11.01 -5.63 3.16
C ARG A 74 -10.09 -6.34 4.15
N GLU A 75 -9.51 -7.48 3.78
CA GLU A 75 -8.53 -8.20 4.61
C GLU A 75 -7.29 -7.36 4.87
N LEU A 76 -6.74 -6.72 3.84
CA LEU A 76 -5.63 -5.80 3.99
C LEU A 76 -5.97 -4.62 4.93
N THR A 77 -7.17 -4.04 4.76
CA THR A 77 -7.63 -2.94 5.61
C THR A 77 -7.64 -3.36 7.07
N ALA A 78 -8.19 -4.54 7.38
CA ALA A 78 -8.22 -5.06 8.75
C ALA A 78 -6.81 -5.10 9.37
N ARG A 79 -5.84 -5.63 8.63
CA ARG A 79 -4.44 -5.74 9.08
C ARG A 79 -3.77 -4.38 9.29
N LEU A 80 -4.06 -3.41 8.43
CA LEU A 80 -3.56 -2.04 8.60
C LEU A 80 -4.16 -1.36 9.85
N LEU A 81 -5.45 -1.57 10.11
CA LEU A 81 -6.11 -1.05 11.32
C LEU A 81 -5.48 -1.65 12.58
N ASP A 82 -5.28 -2.97 12.59
CA ASP A 82 -4.66 -3.70 13.70
C ASP A 82 -3.23 -3.20 13.97
N LEU A 83 -2.40 -3.07 12.92
CA LEU A 83 -1.03 -2.57 13.03
C LEU A 83 -0.94 -1.13 13.58
N LEU A 84 -1.97 -0.31 13.33
CA LEU A 84 -2.02 1.09 13.75
C LEU A 84 -2.84 1.32 15.03
N GLY A 85 -3.42 0.26 15.61
CA GLY A 85 -4.19 0.33 16.84
C GLY A 85 -5.47 1.17 16.73
N VAL A 86 -6.12 1.12 15.57
CA VAL A 86 -7.39 1.80 15.28
C VAL A 86 -8.43 0.78 14.83
N ASP A 87 -9.71 1.18 14.77
CA ASP A 87 -10.81 0.28 14.41
C ASP A 87 -11.53 0.72 13.13
N TRP A 88 -12.51 -0.10 12.72
CA TRP A 88 -13.30 0.11 11.50
C TRP A 88 -14.09 1.43 11.46
N SER A 89 -14.23 2.17 12.58
CA SER A 89 -14.81 3.52 12.56
C SER A 89 -13.98 4.52 11.74
N MET A 90 -12.71 4.20 11.49
CA MET A 90 -11.81 4.95 10.61
C MET A 90 -12.00 4.62 9.12
N VAL A 91 -12.85 3.66 8.76
CA VAL A 91 -13.12 3.27 7.37
C VAL A 91 -14.41 3.92 6.88
N GLU A 92 -14.35 4.48 5.67
CA GLU A 92 -15.50 5.06 4.97
C GLU A 92 -15.79 4.26 3.69
N PRO A 93 -16.94 3.59 3.58
CA PRO A 93 -17.34 2.96 2.33
C PRO A 93 -17.58 4.01 1.24
N VAL A 94 -16.96 3.83 0.08
CA VAL A 94 -17.14 4.71 -1.08
C VAL A 94 -17.58 3.93 -2.30
N THR A 95 -18.23 4.60 -3.26
CA THR A 95 -18.66 3.98 -4.51
C THR A 95 -17.48 3.37 -5.26
N ASP A 96 -17.68 2.19 -5.82
CA ASP A 96 -16.63 1.49 -6.55
C ASP A 96 -16.24 2.23 -7.85
N ARG A 97 -15.02 1.97 -8.33
CA ARG A 97 -14.52 2.54 -9.58
C ARG A 97 -15.11 1.78 -10.76
N LYS A 98 -15.50 2.50 -11.81
CA LYS A 98 -15.91 1.86 -13.07
C LYS A 98 -14.72 1.06 -13.64
N GLY A 99 -14.95 -0.20 -13.98
CA GLY A 99 -13.92 -1.09 -14.50
C GLY A 99 -12.90 -1.57 -13.45
N HIS A 100 -13.26 -1.56 -12.17
CA HIS A 100 -12.37 -2.06 -11.13
C HIS A 100 -12.24 -3.58 -11.20
N ASP A 101 -11.08 -4.06 -11.66
CA ASP A 101 -10.84 -5.50 -11.78
C ASP A 101 -10.98 -6.22 -10.45
N ARG A 102 -11.69 -7.35 -10.49
CA ARG A 102 -12.07 -8.10 -9.29
C ARG A 102 -10.91 -8.83 -8.65
N ARG A 103 -10.05 -9.46 -9.43
CA ARG A 103 -8.95 -10.28 -8.90
C ARG A 103 -7.76 -10.27 -9.84
N TYR A 104 -6.58 -10.04 -9.27
CA TYR A 104 -5.30 -10.33 -9.90
C TYR A 104 -4.59 -11.44 -9.13
N SER A 105 -4.07 -12.40 -9.88
CA SER A 105 -3.39 -13.59 -9.39
C SER A 105 -2.34 -14.00 -10.42
N LEU A 106 -1.11 -14.27 -9.98
CA LEU A 106 -0.03 -14.67 -10.85
C LEU A 106 0.43 -16.08 -10.51
N ASP A 107 0.49 -16.93 -11.53
CA ASP A 107 1.25 -18.18 -11.46
C ASP A 107 2.74 -17.89 -11.67
N ILE A 108 3.54 -18.17 -10.65
CA ILE A 108 5.01 -17.97 -10.63
C ILE A 108 5.79 -19.26 -10.88
N SER A 109 5.11 -20.38 -11.19
CA SER A 109 5.74 -21.70 -11.33
C SER A 109 6.90 -21.71 -12.33
N LYS A 110 6.78 -20.96 -13.43
CA LYS A 110 7.83 -20.85 -14.45
C LYS A 110 9.12 -20.24 -13.90
N ILE A 111 9.05 -19.08 -13.26
CA ILE A 111 10.25 -18.40 -12.74
C ILE A 111 10.86 -19.20 -11.58
N SER A 112 10.02 -19.88 -10.80
CA SER A 112 10.48 -20.77 -9.73
C SER A 112 11.24 -21.97 -10.27
N ALA A 113 10.69 -22.67 -11.26
CA ALA A 113 11.31 -23.85 -11.85
C ALA A 113 12.59 -23.52 -12.62
N GLU A 114 12.57 -22.44 -13.40
CA GLU A 114 13.67 -22.14 -14.32
C GLU A 114 14.79 -21.31 -13.68
N LEU A 115 14.43 -20.34 -12.82
CA LEU A 115 15.39 -19.36 -12.27
C LEU A 115 15.56 -19.48 -10.75
N GLY A 116 14.86 -20.41 -10.09
CA GLY A 116 14.92 -20.60 -8.63
C GLY A 116 14.30 -19.44 -7.85
N TYR A 117 13.38 -18.69 -8.45
CA TYR A 117 12.67 -17.61 -7.76
C TYR A 117 11.68 -18.17 -6.74
N ALA A 118 11.73 -17.66 -5.52
CA ALA A 118 10.65 -17.76 -4.54
C ALA A 118 10.63 -16.46 -3.71
N PRO A 119 9.45 -15.88 -3.40
CA PRO A 119 9.36 -14.76 -2.48
C PRO A 119 9.93 -15.17 -1.12
N ARG A 120 10.69 -14.27 -0.50
CA ARG A 120 11.45 -14.53 0.73
C ARG A 120 10.91 -13.74 1.91
N VAL A 121 10.27 -12.60 1.67
CA VAL A 121 9.70 -11.75 2.71
C VAL A 121 8.25 -12.16 2.94
N PRO A 122 7.90 -12.73 4.12
CA PRO A 122 6.52 -13.02 4.45
C PRO A 122 5.67 -11.75 4.43
N PHE A 123 4.42 -11.87 4.01
CA PHE A 123 3.52 -10.72 3.87
C PHE A 123 3.38 -9.90 5.17
N GLU A 124 3.14 -10.54 6.31
CA GLU A 124 2.97 -9.85 7.60
C GLU A 124 4.21 -9.03 7.97
N GLU A 125 5.38 -9.61 7.75
CA GLU A 125 6.67 -8.96 8.05
C GLU A 125 6.87 -7.75 7.12
N GLY A 126 6.69 -7.94 5.81
CA GLY A 126 6.82 -6.87 4.83
C GLY A 126 5.81 -5.74 5.05
N LEU A 127 4.59 -6.06 5.47
CA LEU A 127 3.56 -5.07 5.77
C LEU A 127 3.94 -4.26 7.02
N ALA A 128 4.36 -4.93 8.10
CA ALA A 128 4.78 -4.29 9.33
C ALA A 128 6.00 -3.37 9.11
N GLN A 129 7.02 -3.84 8.37
CA GLN A 129 8.19 -3.04 7.99
C GLN A 129 7.79 -1.81 7.16
N THR A 130 6.87 -2.00 6.20
CA THR A 130 6.35 -0.89 5.38
C THR A 130 5.64 0.14 6.25
N VAL A 131 4.72 -0.28 7.13
CA VAL A 131 3.99 0.62 8.04
C VAL A 131 4.97 1.37 8.96
N GLN A 132 5.92 0.66 9.56
CA GLN A 132 6.94 1.26 10.43
C GLN A 132 7.73 2.33 9.69
N TRP A 133 8.12 2.09 8.44
CA TRP A 133 8.80 3.10 7.63
C TRP A 133 7.97 4.39 7.51
N TYR A 134 6.66 4.30 7.26
CA TYR A 134 5.80 5.50 7.21
C TYR A 134 5.67 6.19 8.57
N VAL A 135 5.64 5.44 9.68
CA VAL A 135 5.63 6.01 11.04
C VAL A 135 6.89 6.85 11.30
N GLU A 136 8.05 6.31 10.92
CA GLU A 136 9.36 6.92 11.19
C GLU A 136 9.72 8.06 10.21
N ASN A 137 9.12 8.09 9.02
CA ASN A 137 9.52 8.99 7.93
C ASN A 137 8.46 10.07 7.60
N ARG A 138 7.73 10.55 8.62
CA ARG A 138 6.66 11.56 8.47
C ARG A 138 7.08 12.79 7.66
N THR A 139 8.27 13.32 7.92
CA THR A 139 8.80 14.51 7.23
C THR A 139 8.97 14.31 5.72
N LEU A 140 9.11 13.07 5.24
CA LEU A 140 9.29 12.77 3.83
C LEU A 140 7.96 12.74 3.06
N TRP A 141 6.91 12.15 3.64
CA TRP A 141 5.64 11.95 2.94
C TRP A 141 4.59 13.03 3.23
N GLU A 142 4.64 13.71 4.38
CA GLU A 142 3.66 14.72 4.76
C GLU A 142 3.55 15.86 3.72
N PRO A 143 4.65 16.41 3.16
CA PRO A 143 4.57 17.40 2.09
C PRO A 143 3.90 16.90 0.80
N LEU A 144 3.94 15.58 0.55
CA LEU A 144 3.34 14.96 -0.63
C LEU A 144 1.82 14.81 -0.48
N THR A 145 1.34 14.62 0.75
CA THR A 145 -0.10 14.57 1.08
C THR A 145 -0.77 15.94 1.15
N ALA A 146 0.03 17.00 1.34
CA ALA A 146 -0.46 18.38 1.42
C ALA A 146 -0.70 19.05 0.05
N ARG A 147 -0.32 18.41 -1.05
CA ARG A 147 -0.66 18.90 -2.38
C ARG A 147 -2.18 18.78 -2.54
N PRO A 148 -2.90 19.86 -2.92
CA PRO A 148 -4.30 19.75 -3.26
C PRO A 148 -4.44 18.66 -4.31
N GLU A 149 -5.35 17.71 -4.10
CA GLU A 149 -5.82 16.87 -5.20
C GLU A 149 -6.13 17.82 -6.36
N LEU A 150 -5.46 17.64 -7.51
CA LEU A 150 -5.78 18.42 -8.70
C LEU A 150 -7.29 18.26 -8.90
N PRO A 151 -8.05 19.36 -9.03
CA PRO A 151 -9.49 19.24 -9.18
C PRO A 151 -9.75 18.29 -10.35
N VAL A 152 -10.39 17.16 -10.06
CA VAL A 152 -11.00 16.35 -11.11
C VAL A 152 -11.99 17.28 -11.76
N SER A 153 -11.74 17.64 -13.02
CA SER A 153 -12.58 18.56 -13.76
C SER A 153 -13.90 17.86 -14.08
N ASP A 154 -14.79 17.80 -13.10
CA ASP A 154 -16.21 17.74 -13.39
C ASP A 154 -16.54 19.07 -14.04
N GLY A 155 -16.95 19.02 -15.31
CA GLY A 155 -17.33 20.19 -16.07
C GLY A 155 -18.55 20.86 -15.44
N ALA A 156 -18.34 21.72 -14.44
CA ALA A 156 -19.30 22.69 -13.95
C ALA A 156 -18.58 23.74 -13.11
N SER A 157 -18.57 24.97 -13.63
CA SER A 157 -18.01 26.17 -13.01
C SER A 157 -18.77 26.60 -11.75
N GLY A 158 -18.04 26.99 -10.70
CA GLY A 158 -18.56 27.77 -9.57
C GLY A 158 -17.49 28.01 -8.51
N ALA A 159 -17.08 29.26 -8.31
CA ALA A 159 -16.04 29.71 -7.38
C ALA A 159 -16.47 29.65 -5.90
N GLU A 160 -15.53 29.45 -4.96
CA GLU A 160 -15.26 30.34 -3.81
C GLU A 160 -14.14 29.77 -2.89
N THR A 161 -13.16 30.61 -2.53
CA THR A 161 -11.98 30.28 -1.70
C THR A 161 -12.30 30.31 -0.20
N ALA A 162 -12.07 29.20 0.52
CA ALA A 162 -12.18 29.13 1.98
C ALA A 162 -10.81 29.04 2.68
N ARG A 163 -10.66 29.84 3.75
CA ARG A 163 -9.43 30.05 4.53
C ARG A 163 -9.18 28.93 5.55
N SER A 164 -7.91 28.65 5.81
CA SER A 164 -7.37 27.64 6.73
C SER A 164 -7.71 27.89 8.20
N ARG A 165 -8.10 26.83 8.93
CA ARG A 165 -8.32 26.79 10.38
C ARG A 165 -7.20 25.97 11.07
N PRO A 166 -6.66 26.37 12.24
CA PRO A 166 -5.54 25.66 12.86
C PRO A 166 -6.01 24.43 13.68
N LEU A 167 -5.08 23.47 13.83
CA LEU A 167 -5.22 22.18 14.52
C LEU A 167 -5.26 22.32 16.06
N PRO A 168 -5.95 21.42 16.80
CA PRO A 168 -5.82 21.29 18.24
C PRO A 168 -4.60 20.44 18.63
N ALA A 169 -3.88 20.86 19.68
CA ALA A 169 -2.68 20.20 20.19
C ALA A 169 -3.01 19.03 21.14
N GLY A 170 -2.22 17.94 21.05
CA GLY A 170 -1.99 17.03 22.17
C GLY A 170 -2.41 15.57 21.96
N ARG A 171 -1.55 14.74 21.36
CA ARG A 171 -1.49 13.29 21.62
C ARG A 171 -0.04 12.82 21.63
N ARG A 172 0.31 12.01 22.64
CA ARG A 172 1.65 11.40 22.79
C ARG A 172 1.87 10.31 21.72
N PRO A 173 3.10 10.15 21.20
CA PRO A 173 3.42 9.08 20.27
C PRO A 173 3.34 7.69 20.93
N PRO A 174 3.00 6.63 20.18
CA PRO A 174 3.04 5.25 20.67
C PRO A 174 4.47 4.81 21.00
N ARG A 175 4.60 3.82 21.91
CA ARG A 175 5.89 3.32 22.40
C ARG A 175 6.64 2.54 21.31
N PRO A 176 7.98 2.68 21.21
CA PRO A 176 8.80 1.90 20.30
C PRO A 176 8.84 0.41 20.69
N TRP A 177 8.88 -0.46 19.67
CA TRP A 177 9.03 -1.91 19.81
C TRP A 177 10.49 -2.27 20.21
N PRO A 178 10.71 -3.30 21.06
CA PRO A 178 12.07 -3.74 21.38
C PRO A 178 12.77 -4.29 20.13
N ALA A 179 13.97 -3.79 19.85
CA ALA A 179 14.79 -4.25 18.74
C ALA A 179 14.96 -5.78 18.79
N ALA A 180 14.73 -6.44 17.65
CA ALA A 180 15.08 -7.85 17.49
C ALA A 180 16.59 -8.01 17.75
N SER A 181 16.93 -8.83 18.74
CA SER A 181 18.32 -9.17 19.03
C SER A 181 18.88 -9.99 17.88
N ALA A 182 20.11 -9.64 17.49
CA ALA A 182 20.87 -10.20 16.37
C ALA A 182 21.07 -11.72 16.44
#